data_AF-A0A9P3F227-F1
#
_entry.id   AF-A0A9P3F227-F1
#
_cell.length_a   1.000
_cell.length_b   1.000
_cell.length_c   1.000
_cell.angle_alpha   90.00
_cell.angle_beta   90.00
_cell.angle_gamma   90.00
#
_symmetry.space_group_name_H-M   'P 1'
#
loop_
_entity.id
_entity.type
_entity.pdbx_description
1 polymer ?
#
loop_
_entity_poly.entity_id
_entity_poly.type
_entity_poly.pdbx_seq_one_letter_code
_entity_poly.pdbx_strand_id
1 'polypeptide(L)' 'MATKYASIAATFGVAAGTFAVFFFGEVPRVRNDILRKVPFLDEYFDRSIPAEDNPF' A
#
# COMPACT_ATOMS: atom_id res chain seq x y z
N MET A 1 11.06 -24.12 -19.99
CA MET A 1 11.99 -23.03 -19.58
C MET A 1 11.26 -21.75 -19.17
N ALA A 2 10.26 -21.27 -19.92
CA ALA A 2 9.50 -20.05 -19.58
C ALA A 2 8.89 -20.06 -18.16
N THR A 3 8.32 -21.17 -17.70
CA THR A 3 7.67 -21.30 -16.38
C THR A 3 8.62 -21.10 -15.19
N LYS A 4 9.90 -21.45 -15.35
CA LYS A 4 10.91 -21.27 -14.28
C LYS A 4 11.30 -19.79 -14.13
N TYR A 5 11.50 -19.10 -15.24
CA TYR A 5 11.79 -17.67 -15.19
C TYR A 5 10.57 -16.84 -14.78
N ALA A 6 9.37 -17.25 -15.19
CA ALA A 6 8.12 -16.61 -14.77
C ALA A 6 7.91 -16.70 -13.25
N SER A 7 8.16 -17.86 -12.64
CA SER A 7 8.04 -18.02 -11.19
C SER A 7 9.06 -17.17 -10.43
N ILE A 8 10.31 -17.14 -10.88
CA ILE A 8 11.35 -16.27 -10.30
C ILE A 8 10.93 -14.79 -10.42
N ALA A 9 10.56 -14.33 -11.61
CA ALA A 9 10.13 -12.95 -11.83
C ALA A 9 8.90 -12.57 -10.98
N ALA A 10 7.95 -13.49 -10.82
CA ALA A 10 6.78 -13.28 -9.96
C ALA A 10 7.17 -13.07 -8.49
N THR A 11 8.11 -13.87 -7.96
CA THR A 11 8.58 -13.69 -6.57
C THR A 11 9.25 -12.34 -6.36
N PHE A 12 10.07 -11.88 -7.30
CA PHE A 12 10.66 -10.55 -7.27
C PHE A 12 9.62 -9.44 -7.43
N GLY A 13 8.62 -9.64 -8.29
CA GLY A 13 7.52 -8.70 -8.49
C GLY A 13 6.69 -8.51 -7.22
N VAL A 14 6.37 -9.59 -6.52
CA VAL A 14 5.69 -9.53 -5.22
C VAL A 14 6.57 -8.80 -4.21
N ALA A 15 7.83 -9.19 -4.06
CA ALA A 15 8.73 -8.56 -3.09
C ALA A 15 8.92 -7.05 -3.33
N ALA A 16 9.17 -6.65 -4.58
CA ALA A 16 9.32 -5.25 -4.97
C ALA A 16 8.01 -4.47 -4.82
N GLY A 17 6.88 -5.08 -5.18
CA GLY A 17 5.55 -4.48 -5.00
C GLY A 17 5.21 -4.24 -3.54
N THR A 18 5.45 -5.23 -2.68
CA THR A 18 5.29 -5.10 -1.22
C THR A 18 6.19 -3.99 -0.69
N PHE A 19 7.48 -4.01 -1.04
CA PHE A 19 8.42 -2.96 -0.64
C PHE A 19 7.92 -1.56 -1.03
N ALA A 20 7.49 -1.37 -2.29
CA ALA A 20 7.01 -0.09 -2.77
C ALA A 20 5.77 0.39 -2.01
N VAL A 21 4.78 -0.47 -1.79
CA VAL A 21 3.55 -0.10 -1.08
C VAL A 21 3.83 0.34 0.35
N PHE A 22 4.71 -0.36 1.07
CA PHE A 22 5.07 0.01 2.44
C PHE A 22 5.98 1.24 2.50
N PHE A 23 6.96 1.35 1.61
CA PHE A 23 7.87 2.50 1.56
C PHE A 23 7.12 3.80 1.22
N PHE A 24 6.18 3.75 0.29
CA PHE A 24 5.34 4.90 -0.08
C PHE A 24 4.07 5.02 0.77
N GLY A 25 3.91 4.25 1.83
CA GLY A 25 2.69 4.25 2.66
C GLY A 25 2.39 5.58 3.35
N GLU A 26 3.37 6.49 3.45
CA GLU A 26 3.17 7.84 3.97
C GLU A 26 2.51 8.78 2.97
N VAL A 27 2.66 8.50 1.66
CA VAL A 27 2.02 9.27 0.59
C VAL A 27 0.51 9.11 0.74
N PRO A 28 -0.27 10.21 0.91
CA PRO A 28 -1.70 10.13 1.17
C PRO A 28 -2.46 9.27 0.16
N ARG A 29 -2.00 9.30 -1.11
CA ARG A 29 -2.60 8.51 -2.18
C ARG A 29 -2.35 7.01 -2.05
N VAL A 30 -1.13 6.58 -1.74
CA VAL A 30 -0.82 5.15 -1.52
C VAL A 30 -1.54 4.64 -0.27
N ARG A 31 -1.56 5.45 0.78
CA ARG A 31 -2.30 5.13 2.00
C ARG A 31 -3.79 4.92 1.74
N ASN A 32 -4.47 5.89 1.14
CA ASN A 32 -5.91 5.86 0.98
C ASN A 32 -6.37 4.95 -0.18
N ASP A 33 -5.63 4.89 -1.29
CA ASP A 33 -6.06 4.15 -2.48
C ASP A 33 -5.63 2.67 -2.46
N ILE A 34 -4.60 2.31 -1.68
CA ILE A 34 -4.05 0.94 -1.59
C ILE A 34 -4.17 0.39 -0.17
N LEU A 35 -3.44 0.98 0.79
CA LEU A 35 -3.31 0.39 2.15
C LEU A 35 -4.64 0.33 2.90
N ARG A 36 -5.46 1.38 2.80
CA ARG A 36 -6.80 1.42 3.42
C ARG A 36 -7.83 0.49 2.77
N LYS A 37 -7.56 -0.03 1.56
CA LYS A 37 -8.42 -1.03 0.91
C LYS A 37 -8.08 -2.46 1.30
N VAL A 38 -6.96 -2.67 2.00
CA VAL A 38 -6.61 -3.99 2.52
C VAL A 38 -7.50 -4.27 3.73
N PRO A 39 -8.23 -5.40 3.77
CA PRO A 39 -9.04 -5.74 4.92
C PRO A 39 -8.17 -5.80 6.17
N PHE A 40 -8.73 -5.38 7.31
CA PHE A 40 -8.04 -5.28 8.61
C PHE A 40 -7.01 -4.14 8.76
N LEU A 41 -6.63 -3.42 7.69
CA LEU A 41 -5.65 -2.32 7.75
C LEU A 41 -6.25 -0.92 7.62
N ASP A 42 -7.54 -0.79 7.29
CA ASP A 42 -8.20 0.51 7.09
C ASP A 42 -8.06 1.44 8.30
N GLU A 43 -8.53 0.99 9.47
CA GLU A 43 -8.48 1.77 10.71
C GLU A 43 -7.04 2.10 11.13
N TYR A 44 -6.09 1.19 10.92
CA TYR A 44 -4.68 1.41 11.26
C TYR A 44 -4.05 2.54 10.45
N PHE A 45 -4.47 2.71 9.19
CA PHE A 45 -3.98 3.75 8.30
C PHE A 45 -4.90 4.97 8.23
N ASP A 46 -5.94 5.03 9.05
CA ASP A 46 -6.77 6.22 9.10
C ASP A 46 -6.01 7.38 9.76
N ARG A 47 -5.95 8.49 9.04
CA ARG A 47 -5.41 9.76 9.52
C ARG A 47 -6.43 10.87 9.29
N SER A 48 -7.72 10.52 9.36
CA SER A 48 -8.80 11.48 9.30
C SER A 48 -8.68 12.43 10.48
N ILE A 49 -8.77 13.72 10.19
CA ILE A 49 -8.85 14.79 11.18
C ILE A 49 -10.31 15.21 11.19
N PRO A 50 -10.96 15.35 12.36
CA PRO A 50 -12.31 15.90 12.43
C PRO A 50 -12.39 17.22 11.65
N ALA A 51 -13.47 17.41 10.88
CA ALA A 51 -13.61 18.59 10.04
C ALA A 51 -13.61 19.91 10.85
N GLU A 52 -13.99 19.85 12.13
CA GLU A 52 -13.95 20.97 13.08
C GLU A 52 -12.53 21.36 13.50
N ASP A 53 -11.58 20.42 13.46
CA ASP A 53 -10.17 20.62 13.80
C ASP A 53 -9.33 21.02 12.58
N ASN A 54 -9.94 21.11 11.40
CA ASN A 54 -9.26 21.48 10.17
C ASN A 54 -9.37 23.00 9.90
N PRO A 55 -8.25 23.76 9.98
CA PRO A 55 -8.27 25.21 9.75
C PRO A 55 -8.36 25.62 8.26
N PHE A 56 -8.60 24.68 7.33
CA PHE A 56 -8.72 24.89 5.88
C PHE A 56 -9.91 24.16 5.26
#